data_AF-A0A258JG44-F1
#
_entry.id   AF-A0A258JG44-F1
#
_cell.length_a   1.000
_cell.length_b   1.000
_cell.length_c   1.000
_cell.angle_alpha   90.00
_cell.angle_beta   90.00
_cell.angle_gamma   90.00
#
_symmetry.space_group_name_H-M   'P 1'
#
loop_
_entity.id
_entity.type
_entity.pdbx_description
1 polymer ?
#
loop_
_entity_poly.entity_id
_entity_poly.type
_entity_poly.pdbx_seq_one_letter_code
_entity_poly.pdbx_strand_id
1 'polypeptide(L)'
;MEFFWYVVLIGILATYLVLDGYDFGAGIIHLFFAKTEKDKKAITNAIGPFWDANEVWLIAAGGILFYAFPTLYAASFSGFYLPLMMILWLLIFRAVGLELRGQIHNSMWEAVWDKAFGIASLLLALFFGMALGNVVRGVNLGMVENGVSTQEPHFFFLPLWNPTLSPVASELGIIDWFNWIIYKTNSSLNTQLKEMIYKMNFVLLALVIVSLSVWHIIEKEPFHNFINNPILFIFPLITFVGLFGLFKVKTFKKDGTGFLFSTLFLVGGFTSTTASIFPVVLPSTNKVNPSLTIYNVANGEYALSVGVYWFAIALALVIGYFIIQYKVFNGKMDDVGYGEH
;
A
#
# COMPACT_ATOMS: atom_id res chain seq x y z
N MET A 1 2.06 -22.54 13.10
CA MET A 1 1.27 -21.31 13.43
C MET A 1 1.56 -20.14 12.48
N GLU A 2 2.56 -20.28 11.64
CA GLU A 2 3.17 -19.30 10.75
C GLU A 2 2.17 -18.86 9.68
N PHE A 3 1.41 -19.81 9.12
CA PHE A 3 0.38 -19.53 8.13
C PHE A 3 -0.73 -18.61 8.67
N PHE A 4 -1.17 -18.82 9.93
CA PHE A 4 -2.16 -17.95 10.56
C PHE A 4 -1.65 -16.51 10.65
N TRP A 5 -0.43 -16.33 11.16
CA TRP A 5 0.19 -15.00 11.28
C TRP A 5 0.48 -14.35 9.94
N TYR A 6 0.80 -15.15 8.92
CA TYR A 6 0.94 -14.66 7.55
C TYR A 6 -0.40 -14.12 7.03
N VAL A 7 -1.50 -14.86 7.21
CA VAL A 7 -2.84 -14.39 6.83
C VAL A 7 -3.23 -13.12 7.58
N VAL A 8 -2.91 -13.03 8.88
CA VAL A 8 -3.12 -11.82 9.69
C VAL A 8 -2.32 -10.64 9.12
N LEU A 9 -1.03 -10.84 8.82
CA LEU A 9 -0.18 -9.80 8.25
C LEU A 9 -0.71 -9.30 6.90
N ILE A 10 -1.02 -10.22 5.97
CA ILE A 10 -1.58 -9.86 4.66
C ILE A 10 -2.95 -9.17 4.83
N GLY A 11 -3.77 -9.59 5.77
CA GLY A 11 -5.06 -8.94 6.08
C GLY A 11 -4.90 -7.51 6.60
N ILE A 12 -3.97 -7.28 7.51
CA ILE A 12 -3.65 -5.94 8.05
C ILE A 12 -3.10 -5.04 6.93
N LEU A 13 -2.14 -5.53 6.13
CA LEU A 13 -1.58 -4.78 5.01
C LEU A 13 -2.63 -4.47 3.93
N ALA A 14 -3.51 -5.42 3.63
CA ALA A 14 -4.63 -5.19 2.70
C ALA A 14 -5.60 -4.14 3.26
N THR A 15 -5.86 -4.15 4.57
CA THR A 15 -6.71 -3.16 5.23
C THR A 15 -6.07 -1.78 5.16
N TYR A 16 -4.78 -1.66 5.49
CA TYR A 16 -4.01 -0.42 5.33
C TYR A 16 -4.06 0.10 3.89
N LEU A 17 -3.82 -0.76 2.90
CA LEU A 17 -3.81 -0.39 1.48
C LEU A 17 -5.16 0.15 1.00
N VAL A 18 -6.27 -0.36 1.56
CA VAL A 18 -7.63 0.13 1.26
C VAL A 18 -7.91 1.45 1.97
N LEU A 19 -7.63 1.51 3.27
CA LEU A 19 -7.98 2.65 4.12
C LEU A 19 -7.08 3.86 3.84
N ASP A 20 -5.77 3.69 3.90
CA ASP A 20 -4.82 4.79 3.64
C ASP A 20 -4.68 5.06 2.13
N GLY A 21 -5.01 4.09 1.26
CA GLY A 21 -5.14 4.33 -0.17
C GLY A 21 -6.21 5.37 -0.51
N TYR A 22 -7.26 5.48 0.31
CA TYR A 22 -8.25 6.56 0.21
C TYR A 22 -7.66 7.92 0.60
N ASP A 23 -6.88 7.99 1.69
CA ASP A 23 -6.25 9.22 2.17
C ASP A 23 -5.16 9.72 1.23
N PHE A 24 -4.31 8.81 0.74
CA PHE A 24 -3.35 9.10 -0.33
C PHE A 24 -4.06 9.67 -1.53
N GLY A 25 -5.14 9.00 -1.97
CA GLY A 25 -6.01 9.48 -3.03
C GLY A 25 -6.42 10.93 -2.79
N ALA A 26 -7.07 11.21 -1.66
CA ALA A 26 -7.55 12.53 -1.29
C ALA A 26 -6.45 13.62 -1.37
N GLY A 27 -5.26 13.39 -0.83
CA GLY A 27 -4.18 14.38 -0.87
C GLY A 27 -3.61 14.61 -2.26
N ILE A 28 -3.48 13.53 -3.02
CA ILE A 28 -3.21 13.54 -4.45
C ILE A 28 -4.18 14.52 -5.14
N ILE A 29 -5.49 14.35 -4.99
CA ILE A 29 -6.48 15.21 -5.67
C ILE A 29 -6.43 16.63 -5.19
N HIS A 30 -6.26 16.80 -3.89
CA HIS A 30 -6.08 18.10 -3.27
C HIS A 30 -4.98 18.91 -4.00
N LEU A 31 -3.91 18.26 -4.48
CA LEU A 31 -2.83 18.91 -5.24
C LEU A 31 -3.24 19.39 -6.64
N PHE A 32 -4.01 18.58 -7.39
CA PHE A 32 -4.21 18.80 -8.84
C PHE A 32 -5.59 19.30 -9.23
N PHE A 33 -6.63 19.07 -8.41
CA PHE A 33 -8.02 19.31 -8.79
C PHE A 33 -8.75 20.28 -7.86
N ALA A 34 -8.27 20.47 -6.62
CA ALA A 34 -8.87 21.43 -5.71
C ALA A 34 -8.46 22.86 -6.11
N LYS A 35 -9.30 23.53 -6.91
CA LYS A 35 -9.03 24.88 -7.43
C LYS A 35 -9.50 25.98 -6.49
N THR A 36 -10.55 25.73 -5.70
CA THR A 36 -11.10 26.69 -4.75
C THR A 36 -10.82 26.27 -3.31
N GLU A 37 -10.73 27.23 -2.39
CA GLU A 37 -10.58 26.94 -0.95
C GLU A 37 -11.74 26.11 -0.39
N LYS A 38 -12.94 26.23 -0.98
CA LYS A 38 -14.08 25.41 -0.62
C LYS A 38 -13.85 23.94 -0.98
N ASP A 39 -13.27 23.67 -2.16
CA ASP A 39 -12.95 22.30 -2.59
C ASP A 39 -11.85 21.69 -1.72
N LYS A 40 -10.81 22.47 -1.40
CA LYS A 40 -9.71 22.03 -0.53
C LYS A 40 -10.20 21.64 0.86
N LYS A 41 -10.97 22.53 1.50
CA LYS A 41 -11.56 22.25 2.82
C LYS A 41 -12.50 21.05 2.80
N ALA A 42 -13.30 20.89 1.74
CA ALA A 42 -14.18 19.74 1.61
C ALA A 42 -13.40 18.41 1.58
N ILE A 43 -12.25 18.37 0.87
CA ILE A 43 -11.38 17.19 0.83
C ILE A 43 -10.74 16.94 2.20
N THR A 44 -10.17 17.96 2.83
CA THR A 44 -9.51 17.85 4.14
C THR A 44 -10.49 17.41 5.24
N ASN A 45 -11.70 17.98 5.28
CA ASN A 45 -12.71 17.59 6.27
C ASN A 45 -13.20 16.14 6.05
N ALA A 46 -13.24 15.66 4.80
CA ALA A 46 -13.68 14.30 4.49
C ALA A 46 -12.68 13.21 4.93
N ILE A 47 -11.40 13.55 5.09
CA ILE A 47 -10.35 12.63 5.58
C ILE A 47 -10.02 12.83 7.06
N GLY A 48 -10.24 14.03 7.58
CA GLY A 48 -9.77 14.44 8.91
C GLY A 48 -10.09 13.47 10.05
N PRO A 49 -11.34 12.99 10.19
CA PRO A 49 -11.71 12.08 11.28
C PRO A 49 -11.14 10.66 11.17
N PHE A 50 -10.55 10.29 10.03
CA PHE A 50 -10.20 8.91 9.71
C PHE A 50 -8.72 8.67 9.44
N TRP A 51 -7.99 9.67 8.92
CA TRP A 51 -6.61 9.46 8.45
C TRP A 51 -5.65 8.96 9.55
N ASP A 52 -5.77 9.50 10.77
CA ASP A 52 -4.93 9.08 11.90
C ASP A 52 -5.24 7.62 12.31
N ALA A 53 -6.51 7.24 12.28
CA ALA A 53 -6.93 5.86 12.54
C ALA A 53 -6.45 4.88 11.45
N ASN A 54 -6.32 5.34 10.20
CA ASN A 54 -5.87 4.51 9.09
C ASN A 54 -4.37 4.17 9.19
N GLU A 55 -3.54 5.10 9.70
CA GLU A 55 -2.09 4.89 9.92
C GLU A 55 -1.77 3.82 10.97
N VAL A 56 -2.66 3.60 11.94
CA VAL A 56 -2.48 2.57 12.96
C VAL A 56 -2.33 1.17 12.33
N TRP A 57 -2.93 0.92 11.16
CA TRP A 57 -2.79 -0.36 10.46
C TRP A 57 -1.37 -0.59 9.93
N LEU A 58 -0.65 0.46 9.52
CA LEU A 58 0.75 0.35 9.13
C LEU A 58 1.63 0.02 10.32
N ILE A 59 1.39 0.69 11.47
CA ILE A 59 2.10 0.43 12.72
C ILE A 59 1.83 -1.02 13.17
N ALA A 60 0.57 -1.47 13.10
CA ALA A 60 0.19 -2.84 13.41
C ALA A 60 0.89 -3.85 12.49
N ALA A 61 1.00 -3.56 11.19
CA ALA A 61 1.75 -4.41 10.25
C ALA A 61 3.22 -4.51 10.64
N GLY A 62 3.86 -3.38 10.98
CA GLY A 62 5.23 -3.35 11.50
C GLY A 62 5.39 -4.16 12.80
N GLY A 63 4.43 -4.05 13.71
CA GLY A 63 4.38 -4.83 14.95
C GLY A 63 4.26 -6.34 14.72
N ILE A 64 3.38 -6.76 13.81
CA ILE A 64 3.23 -8.17 13.42
C ILE A 64 4.50 -8.68 12.72
N LEU A 65 5.10 -7.89 11.83
CA LEU A 65 6.39 -8.24 11.22
C LEU A 65 7.45 -8.46 12.30
N PHE A 66 7.61 -7.52 13.23
CA PHE A 66 8.59 -7.61 14.30
C PHE A 66 8.36 -8.83 15.20
N TYR A 67 7.11 -9.08 15.57
CA TYR A 67 6.74 -10.14 16.50
C TYR A 67 6.72 -11.54 15.87
N ALA A 68 6.00 -11.71 14.76
CA ALA A 68 5.76 -13.00 14.13
C ALA A 68 6.85 -13.38 13.12
N PHE A 69 7.46 -12.40 12.45
CA PHE A 69 8.45 -12.61 11.39
C PHE A 69 9.71 -11.74 11.56
N PRO A 70 10.43 -11.83 12.70
CA PRO A 70 11.49 -10.90 13.07
C PRO A 70 12.63 -10.81 12.03
N THR A 71 12.98 -11.93 11.41
CA THR A 71 14.00 -11.96 10.35
C THR A 71 13.55 -11.19 9.11
N LEU A 72 12.28 -11.33 8.72
CA LEU A 72 11.69 -10.57 7.61
C LEU A 72 11.66 -9.08 7.93
N TYR A 73 11.30 -8.71 9.17
CA TYR A 73 11.34 -7.34 9.65
C TYR A 73 12.75 -6.76 9.53
N ALA A 74 13.76 -7.45 10.08
CA ALA A 74 15.15 -6.98 10.04
C ALA A 74 15.66 -6.85 8.60
N ALA A 75 15.43 -7.84 7.75
CA ALA A 75 15.84 -7.82 6.35
C ALA A 75 15.17 -6.67 5.58
N SER A 76 13.85 -6.49 5.73
CA SER A 76 13.10 -5.47 5.01
C SER A 76 13.50 -4.06 5.43
N PHE A 77 13.61 -3.79 6.74
CA PHE A 77 13.95 -2.47 7.26
C PHE A 77 15.42 -2.08 7.02
N SER A 78 16.34 -3.05 7.04
CA SER A 78 17.76 -2.80 6.70
C SER A 78 17.97 -2.64 5.19
N GLY A 79 17.33 -3.49 4.38
CA GLY A 79 17.54 -3.48 2.93
C GLY A 79 16.76 -2.44 2.15
N PHE A 80 15.55 -2.11 2.59
CA PHE A 80 14.78 -0.97 2.07
C PHE A 80 14.97 0.28 2.92
N TYR A 81 16.14 0.45 3.56
CA TYR A 81 16.40 1.58 4.46
C TYR A 81 16.08 2.94 3.84
N LEU A 82 16.62 3.26 2.65
CA LEU A 82 16.38 4.55 2.02
C LEU A 82 14.90 4.78 1.66
N PRO A 83 14.20 3.85 0.97
CA PRO A 83 12.77 3.98 0.72
C PRO A 83 11.92 4.13 1.97
N LEU A 84 12.18 3.33 3.00
CA LEU A 84 11.41 3.38 4.25
C LEU A 84 11.66 4.68 5.02
N MET A 85 12.88 5.22 4.99
CA MET A 85 13.18 6.55 5.52
C MET A 85 12.44 7.65 4.73
N MET A 86 12.36 7.52 3.40
CA MET A 86 11.56 8.46 2.60
C MET A 86 10.08 8.35 2.94
N ILE A 87 9.52 7.14 3.02
CA ILE A 87 8.13 6.90 3.45
C ILE A 87 7.89 7.56 4.81
N LEU A 88 8.76 7.34 5.80
CA LEU A 88 8.64 7.94 7.13
C LEU A 88 8.56 9.48 7.06
N TRP A 89 9.49 10.12 6.35
CA TRP A 89 9.47 11.58 6.19
C TRP A 89 8.21 12.07 5.47
N LEU A 90 7.77 11.37 4.44
CA LEU A 90 6.56 11.73 3.69
C LEU A 90 5.31 11.57 4.57
N LEU A 91 5.22 10.53 5.41
CA LEU A 91 4.14 10.37 6.39
C LEU A 91 4.10 11.54 7.37
N ILE A 92 5.27 11.98 7.86
CA ILE A 92 5.39 13.16 8.72
C ILE A 92 4.89 14.41 7.98
N PHE A 93 5.37 14.66 6.76
CA PHE A 93 4.94 15.83 5.98
C PHE A 93 3.44 15.82 5.65
N ARG A 94 2.85 14.64 5.45
CA ARG A 94 1.41 14.47 5.22
C ARG A 94 0.62 14.88 6.47
N ALA A 95 0.96 14.33 7.63
CA ALA A 95 0.32 14.63 8.91
C ALA A 95 0.44 16.11 9.28
N VAL A 96 1.67 16.65 9.22
CA VAL A 96 1.95 18.05 9.53
C VAL A 96 1.26 18.99 8.53
N GLY A 97 1.17 18.59 7.26
CA GLY A 97 0.46 19.36 6.24
C GLY A 97 -1.04 19.51 6.50
N LEU A 98 -1.69 18.50 7.08
CA LEU A 98 -3.10 18.60 7.46
C LEU A 98 -3.27 19.48 8.70
N GLU A 99 -2.45 19.24 9.72
CA GLU A 99 -2.62 19.86 11.04
C GLU A 99 -2.16 21.32 11.09
N LEU A 100 -1.06 21.66 10.42
CA LEU A 100 -0.51 23.01 10.45
C LEU A 100 -1.19 23.96 9.46
N ARG A 101 -1.84 23.45 8.41
CA ARG A 101 -2.50 24.28 7.38
C ARG A 101 -3.45 25.32 7.99
N GLY A 102 -4.26 24.92 8.96
CA GLY A 102 -5.28 25.78 9.58
C GLY A 102 -4.76 26.76 10.64
N GLN A 103 -3.50 26.66 11.05
CA GLN A 103 -2.97 27.39 12.22
C GLN A 103 -2.62 28.85 11.92
N ILE A 104 -2.26 29.17 10.66
CA ILE A 104 -1.88 30.53 10.26
C ILE A 104 -2.70 30.94 9.05
N HIS A 105 -3.53 31.97 9.21
CA HIS A 105 -4.38 32.53 8.16
C HIS A 105 -3.58 33.39 7.17
N ASN A 106 -2.67 32.75 6.43
CA ASN A 106 -1.86 33.37 5.38
C ASN A 106 -1.89 32.47 4.14
N SER A 107 -2.18 33.04 2.97
CA SER A 107 -2.28 32.30 1.70
C SER A 107 -0.99 31.60 1.29
N MET A 108 0.18 32.15 1.64
CA MET A 108 1.46 31.51 1.39
C MET A 108 1.67 30.29 2.29
N TRP A 109 1.23 30.37 3.54
CA TRP A 109 1.31 29.27 4.51
C TRP A 109 0.42 28.10 4.09
N GLU A 110 -0.85 28.39 3.80
CA GLU A 110 -1.80 27.38 3.32
C GLU A 110 -1.29 26.72 2.02
N ALA A 111 -0.75 27.51 1.08
CA ALA A 111 -0.23 26.97 -0.18
C ALA A 111 0.99 26.04 -0.02
N VAL A 112 1.84 26.27 0.99
CA VAL A 112 2.98 25.38 1.27
C VAL A 112 2.48 24.05 1.81
N TRP A 113 1.58 24.06 2.80
CA TRP A 113 1.06 22.84 3.40
C TRP A 113 0.12 22.07 2.47
N ASP A 114 -0.64 22.77 1.63
CA ASP A 114 -1.45 22.19 0.55
C ASP A 114 -0.59 21.36 -0.41
N LYS A 115 0.57 21.91 -0.80
CA LYS A 115 1.54 21.24 -1.66
C LYS A 115 2.25 20.11 -0.94
N ALA A 116 2.66 20.31 0.31
CA ALA A 116 3.32 19.29 1.11
C ALA A 116 2.42 18.06 1.28
N PHE A 117 1.15 18.26 1.67
CA PHE A 117 0.15 17.20 1.81
C PHE A 117 -0.04 16.42 0.50
N GLY A 118 -0.18 17.13 -0.62
CA GLY A 118 -0.39 16.50 -1.91
C GLY A 118 0.82 15.77 -2.49
N ILE A 119 1.99 16.38 -2.42
CA ILE A 119 3.25 15.77 -2.90
C ILE A 119 3.62 14.58 -2.02
N ALA A 120 3.45 14.69 -0.70
CA ALA A 120 3.70 13.58 0.21
C ALA A 120 2.81 12.38 -0.11
N SER A 121 1.51 12.60 -0.26
CA SER A 121 0.54 11.55 -0.62
C SER A 121 0.86 10.90 -1.97
N LEU A 122 1.28 11.70 -2.95
CA LEU A 122 1.71 11.21 -4.25
C LEU A 122 2.93 10.31 -4.16
N LEU A 123 3.95 10.77 -3.45
CA LEU A 123 5.21 10.04 -3.30
C LEU A 123 5.04 8.80 -2.41
N LEU A 124 4.15 8.82 -1.41
CA LEU A 124 3.87 7.64 -0.58
C LEU A 124 3.31 6.49 -1.41
N ALA A 125 2.28 6.77 -2.23
CA ALA A 125 1.73 5.77 -3.15
C ALA A 125 2.81 5.19 -4.08
N LEU A 126 3.76 6.03 -4.52
CA LEU A 126 4.90 5.62 -5.34
C LEU A 126 5.89 4.73 -4.58
N PHE A 127 6.38 5.16 -3.42
CA PHE A 127 7.40 4.43 -2.66
C PHE A 127 6.90 3.10 -2.12
N PHE A 128 5.64 3.01 -1.69
CA PHE A 128 5.04 1.73 -1.33
C PHE A 128 4.93 0.76 -2.52
N GLY A 129 4.53 1.27 -3.69
CA GLY A 129 4.49 0.47 -4.92
C GLY A 129 5.88 -0.03 -5.32
N MET A 130 6.90 0.82 -5.23
CA MET A 130 8.29 0.45 -5.52
C MET A 130 8.83 -0.58 -4.53
N ALA A 131 8.54 -0.43 -3.24
CA ALA A 131 8.94 -1.40 -2.23
C ALA A 131 8.31 -2.77 -2.52
N LEU A 132 7.00 -2.82 -2.76
CA LEU A 132 6.29 -4.07 -3.09
C LEU A 132 6.78 -4.71 -4.39
N GLY A 133 7.03 -3.91 -5.43
CA GLY A 133 7.57 -4.41 -6.70
C GLY A 133 8.96 -5.03 -6.55
N ASN A 134 9.82 -4.45 -5.71
CA ASN A 134 11.14 -5.02 -5.42
C ASN A 134 11.06 -6.26 -4.54
N VAL A 135 10.12 -6.32 -3.59
CA VAL A 135 9.84 -7.54 -2.81
C VAL A 135 9.47 -8.69 -3.74
N VAL A 136 8.56 -8.44 -4.67
CA VAL A 136 8.12 -9.42 -5.68
C VAL A 136 9.26 -9.91 -6.55
N ARG A 137 10.08 -8.99 -7.05
CA ARG A 137 11.17 -9.27 -7.97
C ARG A 137 12.25 -10.11 -7.29
N GLY A 138 12.39 -9.94 -5.98
CA GLY A 138 13.47 -10.49 -5.19
C GLY A 138 14.64 -9.53 -5.06
N VAL A 139 15.47 -9.82 -4.07
CA VAL A 139 16.61 -8.97 -3.66
C VAL A 139 17.88 -9.81 -3.54
N ASN A 140 19.05 -9.16 -3.67
CA ASN A 140 20.34 -9.83 -3.52
C ASN A 140 20.68 -10.04 -2.04
N LEU A 141 20.10 -11.09 -1.45
CA LEU A 141 20.33 -11.46 -0.05
C LEU A 141 21.81 -11.85 0.20
N GLY A 142 22.39 -11.29 1.24
CA GLY A 142 23.81 -11.39 1.61
C GLY A 142 24.77 -10.60 0.73
N MET A 143 24.26 -9.72 -0.14
CA MET A 143 25.05 -8.90 -1.07
C MET A 143 26.10 -9.74 -1.80
N VAL A 144 25.63 -10.84 -2.41
CA VAL A 144 26.51 -11.84 -3.00
C VAL A 144 27.21 -11.26 -4.22
N GLU A 145 28.53 -11.29 -4.19
CA GLU A 145 29.41 -10.91 -5.30
C GLU A 145 30.29 -12.11 -5.65
N ASN A 146 30.39 -12.44 -6.94
CA ASN A 146 31.19 -13.59 -7.43
C ASN A 146 30.88 -14.93 -6.73
N GLY A 147 29.64 -15.12 -6.27
CA GLY A 147 29.20 -16.35 -5.59
C GLY A 147 29.58 -16.44 -4.11
N VAL A 148 30.08 -15.36 -3.50
CA VAL A 148 30.39 -15.30 -2.07
C VAL A 148 29.52 -14.24 -1.39
N SER A 149 28.91 -14.60 -0.26
CA SER A 149 28.15 -13.66 0.58
C SER A 149 29.12 -12.70 1.25
N THR A 150 28.98 -11.40 0.99
CA THR A 150 29.84 -10.35 1.59
C THR A 150 29.30 -9.88 2.94
N GLN A 151 28.00 -10.09 3.18
CA GLN A 151 27.28 -9.72 4.40
C GLN A 151 26.50 -10.91 4.96
N GLU A 152 25.81 -10.70 6.09
CA GLU A 152 24.91 -11.70 6.67
C GLU A 152 23.87 -12.19 5.65
N PRO A 153 23.50 -13.49 5.66
CA PRO A 153 22.64 -14.09 4.62
C PRO A 153 21.30 -13.40 4.39
N HIS A 154 20.76 -12.71 5.40
CA HIS A 154 19.44 -12.06 5.34
C HIS A 154 19.54 -10.55 5.04
N PHE A 155 20.75 -10.00 5.04
CA PHE A 155 20.99 -8.58 4.81
C PHE A 155 21.06 -8.28 3.31
N PHE A 156 20.49 -7.15 2.90
CA PHE A 156 20.71 -6.59 1.57
C PHE A 156 20.69 -5.06 1.70
N PHE A 157 21.05 -4.35 0.63
CA PHE A 157 20.83 -2.92 0.54
C PHE A 157 20.54 -2.55 -0.91
N LEU A 158 19.41 -1.89 -1.15
CA LEU A 158 19.10 -1.35 -2.46
C LEU A 158 19.40 0.16 -2.49
N PRO A 159 20.29 0.63 -3.38
CA PRO A 159 20.50 2.05 -3.59
C PRO A 159 19.24 2.68 -4.22
N LEU A 160 19.03 3.98 -3.98
CA LEU A 160 17.83 4.66 -4.45
C LEU A 160 17.72 4.66 -5.99
N TRP A 161 18.85 4.81 -6.70
CA TRP A 161 18.94 4.68 -8.15
C TRP A 161 20.21 3.91 -8.54
N ASN A 162 20.18 3.18 -9.66
CA ASN A 162 21.41 2.71 -10.31
C ASN A 162 21.74 3.63 -11.50
N PRO A 163 23.01 3.99 -11.76
CA PRO A 163 23.42 4.77 -12.93
C PRO A 163 23.01 4.16 -14.30
N THR A 164 22.69 2.86 -14.37
CA THR A 164 22.31 2.19 -15.62
C THR A 164 20.81 2.21 -15.94
N LEU A 165 19.93 2.50 -14.97
CA LEU A 165 18.46 2.57 -15.12
C LEU A 165 17.82 1.39 -15.90
N SER A 166 18.51 0.26 -15.98
CA SER A 166 18.10 -0.89 -16.79
C SER A 166 17.45 -1.94 -15.90
N PRO A 167 16.23 -2.42 -16.21
CA PRO A 167 15.57 -3.48 -15.44
C PRO A 167 16.32 -4.83 -15.46
N VAL A 168 17.41 -4.95 -16.25
CA VAL A 168 18.23 -6.16 -16.42
C VAL A 168 19.67 -6.00 -15.87
N ALA A 169 19.98 -4.89 -15.18
CA ALA A 169 21.33 -4.68 -14.61
C ALA A 169 21.67 -5.67 -13.47
N SER A 170 22.96 -5.95 -13.25
CA SER A 170 23.46 -6.86 -12.20
C SER A 170 23.39 -6.26 -10.79
N GLU A 171 23.43 -4.93 -10.69
CA GLU A 171 23.17 -4.14 -9.48
C GLU A 171 22.03 -3.20 -9.83
N LEU A 172 21.02 -3.03 -8.97
CA LEU A 172 19.78 -2.32 -9.33
C LEU A 172 19.37 -1.40 -8.19
N GLY A 173 18.78 -0.25 -8.54
CA GLY A 173 18.21 0.69 -7.61
C GLY A 173 16.69 0.60 -7.52
N ILE A 174 16.13 1.13 -6.42
CA ILE A 174 14.68 1.11 -6.15
C ILE A 174 13.87 1.83 -7.24
N ILE A 175 14.41 2.90 -7.83
CA ILE A 175 13.73 3.74 -8.84
C ILE A 175 13.73 3.12 -10.24
N ASP A 176 14.58 2.13 -10.53
CA ASP A 176 14.79 1.59 -11.89
C ASP A 176 13.56 0.84 -12.45
N TRP A 177 12.54 0.61 -11.61
CA TRP A 177 11.30 -0.12 -11.91
C TRP A 177 10.06 0.77 -12.05
N PHE A 178 10.29 2.01 -12.47
CA PHE A 178 9.28 3.05 -12.63
C PHE A 178 8.08 2.59 -13.48
N ASN A 179 6.88 2.58 -12.88
CA ASN A 179 5.62 2.63 -13.61
C ASN A 179 4.74 3.73 -13.00
N TRP A 180 4.21 4.59 -13.88
CA TRP A 180 3.53 5.85 -13.54
C TRP A 180 2.09 5.62 -13.04
N ILE A 181 1.48 6.71 -12.56
CA ILE A 181 0.49 6.89 -11.48
C ILE A 181 -0.94 7.01 -12.06
N ILE A 182 -2.03 6.95 -11.26
CA ILE A 182 -2.99 8.08 -11.04
C ILE A 182 -4.39 7.77 -10.38
N TYR A 183 -4.65 8.48 -9.26
CA TYR A 183 -5.83 9.25 -8.72
C TYR A 183 -7.31 8.76 -8.70
N LYS A 184 -8.02 8.98 -7.56
CA LYS A 184 -9.50 9.08 -7.48
C LYS A 184 -10.08 9.80 -6.23
N THR A 185 -11.08 10.71 -6.41
CA THR A 185 -11.77 11.52 -5.35
C THR A 185 -13.28 11.32 -5.29
N ASN A 186 -13.84 11.87 -4.19
CA ASN A 186 -15.21 12.34 -4.06
C ASN A 186 -15.30 13.86 -3.72
N SER A 187 -16.25 14.56 -4.36
CA SER A 187 -17.12 15.67 -3.87
C SER A 187 -17.56 16.61 -5.02
N SER A 188 -18.83 17.05 -4.96
CA SER A 188 -19.62 17.98 -5.80
C SER A 188 -19.58 17.91 -7.35
N LEU A 189 -18.65 17.15 -7.92
CA LEU A 189 -18.40 16.97 -9.36
C LEU A 189 -18.81 15.58 -9.84
N ASN A 190 -19.94 15.04 -9.36
CA ASN A 190 -20.29 13.62 -9.54
C ASN A 190 -20.24 13.17 -11.02
N THR A 191 -20.64 14.04 -11.97
CA THR A 191 -20.61 13.72 -13.41
C THR A 191 -19.21 13.87 -14.03
N GLN A 192 -18.49 14.96 -13.76
CA GLN A 192 -17.13 15.18 -14.32
C GLN A 192 -16.11 14.18 -13.76
N LEU A 193 -16.26 13.81 -12.49
CA LEU A 193 -15.44 12.77 -11.86
C LEU A 193 -15.73 11.40 -12.46
N LYS A 194 -16.99 11.02 -12.70
CA LYS A 194 -17.34 9.76 -13.38
C LYS A 194 -16.72 9.65 -14.77
N GLU A 195 -16.64 10.75 -15.53
CA GLU A 195 -15.95 10.77 -16.82
C GLU A 195 -14.43 10.62 -16.68
N MET A 196 -13.83 11.29 -15.69
CA MET A 196 -12.40 11.16 -15.43
C MET A 196 -12.04 9.74 -15.00
N ILE A 197 -12.79 9.15 -14.06
CA ILE A 197 -12.61 7.78 -13.58
C ILE A 197 -12.68 6.80 -14.75
N TYR A 198 -13.65 6.98 -15.66
CA TYR A 198 -13.78 6.15 -16.85
C TYR A 198 -12.55 6.24 -17.77
N LYS A 199 -12.02 7.45 -18.01
CA LYS A 199 -10.79 7.66 -18.79
C LYS A 199 -9.57 7.04 -18.10
N MET A 200 -9.44 7.24 -16.79
CA MET A 200 -8.35 6.69 -15.99
C MET A 200 -8.38 5.17 -15.92
N ASN A 201 -9.55 4.54 -16.02
CA ASN A 201 -9.64 3.09 -16.01
C ASN A 201 -8.97 2.44 -17.24
N PHE A 202 -8.86 3.16 -18.36
CA PHE A 202 -8.05 2.69 -19.51
C PHE A 202 -6.56 2.74 -19.22
N VAL A 203 -6.09 3.78 -18.52
CA VAL A 203 -4.69 3.88 -18.06
C VAL A 203 -4.40 2.77 -17.06
N LEU A 204 -5.29 2.55 -16.08
CA LEU A 204 -5.18 1.46 -15.12
C LEU A 204 -5.14 0.09 -15.80
N LEU A 205 -6.00 -0.14 -16.80
CA LEU A 205 -6.00 -1.37 -17.58
C LEU A 205 -4.67 -1.55 -18.34
N ALA A 206 -4.16 -0.50 -18.99
CA ALA A 206 -2.87 -0.55 -19.66
C ALA A 206 -1.73 -0.86 -18.67
N LEU A 207 -1.74 -0.25 -17.49
CA LEU A 207 -0.76 -0.51 -16.44
C LEU A 207 -0.83 -1.94 -15.91
N VAL A 208 -2.02 -2.50 -15.71
CA VAL A 208 -2.20 -3.90 -15.32
C VAL A 208 -1.65 -4.83 -16.39
N ILE A 209 -1.92 -4.56 -17.67
CA ILE A 209 -1.38 -5.35 -18.80
C ILE A 209 0.15 -5.28 -18.83
N VAL A 210 0.73 -4.09 -18.71
CA VAL A 210 2.18 -3.89 -18.66
C VAL A 210 2.76 -4.62 -17.45
N SER A 211 2.18 -4.44 -16.26
CA SER A 211 2.63 -5.09 -15.03
C SER A 211 2.61 -6.62 -15.14
N LEU A 212 1.53 -7.22 -15.66
CA LEU A 212 1.44 -8.66 -15.89
C LEU A 212 2.46 -9.16 -16.94
N SER A 213 2.65 -8.40 -18.01
CA SER A 213 3.62 -8.73 -19.06
C SER A 213 5.04 -8.71 -18.52
N VAL A 214 5.37 -7.68 -17.75
CA VAL A 214 6.68 -7.51 -17.14
C VAL A 214 6.92 -8.56 -16.05
N TRP A 215 5.90 -8.88 -15.24
CA TRP A 215 5.98 -9.95 -14.24
C TRP A 215 6.37 -11.29 -14.87
N HIS A 216 5.77 -11.64 -16.01
CA HIS A 216 6.08 -12.88 -16.73
C HIS A 216 7.53 -12.94 -17.26
N ILE A 217 8.18 -11.79 -17.43
CA ILE A 217 9.59 -11.72 -17.85
C ILE A 217 10.53 -11.94 -16.65
N ILE A 218 10.15 -11.45 -15.46
CA ILE A 218 10.98 -11.55 -14.24
C ILE A 218 10.89 -12.96 -13.66
N GLU A 219 9.67 -13.42 -13.39
CA GLU A 219 9.41 -14.68 -12.74
C GLU A 219 9.09 -15.72 -13.82
N LYS A 220 9.89 -16.79 -13.88
CA LYS A 220 9.77 -17.79 -14.95
C LYS A 220 8.50 -18.63 -14.84
N GLU A 221 7.97 -18.82 -13.62
CA GLU A 221 6.73 -19.58 -13.38
C GLU A 221 5.74 -18.83 -12.46
N PRO A 222 5.20 -17.69 -12.88
CA PRO A 222 4.39 -16.82 -12.02
C PRO A 222 3.03 -17.43 -11.66
N PHE A 223 2.57 -18.38 -12.46
CA PHE A 223 1.29 -19.05 -12.30
C PHE A 223 1.38 -20.41 -11.61
N HIS A 224 2.57 -20.86 -11.22
CA HIS A 224 2.80 -22.19 -10.66
C HIS A 224 1.85 -22.50 -9.50
N ASN A 225 1.73 -21.57 -8.54
CA ASN A 225 0.84 -21.72 -7.40
C ASN A 225 -0.65 -21.78 -7.77
N PHE A 226 -1.06 -21.00 -8.77
CA PHE A 226 -2.45 -20.98 -9.23
C PHE A 226 -2.82 -22.26 -9.97
N ILE A 227 -1.90 -22.81 -10.76
CA ILE A 227 -2.09 -24.08 -11.47
C ILE A 227 -2.18 -25.23 -10.45
N ASN A 228 -1.31 -25.25 -9.45
CA ASN A 228 -1.31 -26.30 -8.42
C ASN A 228 -2.51 -26.21 -7.48
N ASN A 229 -2.98 -24.99 -7.18
CA ASN A 229 -4.15 -24.75 -6.33
C ASN A 229 -5.16 -23.83 -7.05
N PRO A 230 -6.06 -24.39 -7.89
CA PRO A 230 -6.98 -23.59 -8.70
C PRO A 230 -7.90 -22.66 -7.92
N ILE A 231 -8.14 -22.92 -6.63
CA ILE A 231 -8.91 -22.03 -5.74
C ILE A 231 -8.27 -20.63 -5.67
N LEU A 232 -6.94 -20.51 -5.79
CA LEU A 232 -6.24 -19.24 -5.74
C LEU A 232 -6.62 -18.30 -6.90
N PHE A 233 -7.19 -18.81 -8.01
CA PHE A 233 -7.71 -17.97 -9.10
C PHE A 233 -8.86 -17.05 -8.65
N ILE A 234 -9.44 -17.26 -7.47
CA ILE A 234 -10.40 -16.32 -6.89
C ILE A 234 -9.81 -14.92 -6.72
N PHE A 235 -8.53 -14.80 -6.37
CA PHE A 235 -7.88 -13.50 -6.16
C PHE A 235 -7.74 -12.68 -7.45
N PRO A 236 -7.16 -13.21 -8.55
CA PRO A 236 -7.10 -12.46 -9.80
C PRO A 236 -8.50 -12.21 -10.37
N LEU A 237 -9.44 -13.13 -10.17
CA LEU A 237 -10.84 -12.91 -10.55
C LEU A 237 -11.44 -11.69 -9.80
N ILE A 238 -11.21 -11.57 -8.49
CA ILE A 238 -11.63 -10.40 -7.70
C ILE A 238 -11.00 -9.12 -8.26
N THR A 239 -9.71 -9.14 -8.61
CA THR A 239 -9.01 -8.01 -9.23
C THR A 239 -9.68 -7.58 -10.52
N PHE A 240 -9.97 -8.53 -11.42
CA PHE A 240 -10.61 -8.24 -12.71
C PHE A 240 -12.06 -7.79 -12.54
N VAL A 241 -12.82 -8.36 -11.60
CA VAL A 241 -14.18 -7.89 -11.26
C VAL A 241 -14.13 -6.45 -10.76
N GLY A 242 -13.16 -6.11 -9.91
CA GLY A 242 -12.89 -4.74 -9.47
C GLY A 242 -12.62 -3.80 -10.66
N LEU A 243 -11.63 -4.15 -11.47
CA LEU A 243 -11.18 -3.35 -12.62
C LEU A 243 -12.28 -3.14 -13.67
N PHE A 244 -12.96 -4.22 -14.07
CA PHE A 244 -14.02 -4.14 -15.07
C PHE A 244 -15.30 -3.48 -14.52
N GLY A 245 -15.57 -3.66 -13.22
CA GLY A 245 -16.65 -2.96 -12.54
C GLY A 245 -16.47 -1.44 -12.59
N LEU A 246 -15.24 -0.93 -12.48
CA LEU A 246 -14.95 0.50 -12.57
C LEU A 246 -15.28 1.13 -13.94
N PHE A 247 -15.30 0.37 -15.05
CA PHE A 247 -15.78 0.90 -16.34
C PHE A 247 -17.27 1.25 -16.31
N LYS A 248 -18.05 0.62 -15.43
CA LYS A 248 -19.49 0.89 -15.25
C LYS A 248 -19.77 2.04 -14.29
N VAL A 249 -18.74 2.77 -13.82
CA VAL A 249 -18.89 3.85 -12.82
C VAL A 249 -19.92 4.91 -13.19
N LYS A 250 -20.10 5.19 -14.49
CA LYS A 250 -21.10 6.14 -15.00
C LYS A 250 -22.55 5.73 -14.69
N THR A 251 -22.80 4.43 -14.54
CA THR A 251 -24.13 3.86 -14.25
C THR A 251 -24.45 3.77 -12.76
N PHE A 252 -23.47 4.01 -11.89
CA PHE A 252 -23.65 3.85 -10.45
C PHE A 252 -24.51 4.99 -9.88
N LYS A 253 -25.64 4.60 -9.28
CA LYS A 253 -26.58 5.49 -8.59
C LYS A 253 -26.28 5.66 -7.09
N LYS A 254 -25.52 4.72 -6.50
CA LYS A 254 -25.09 4.75 -5.10
C LYS A 254 -23.60 5.08 -5.04
N ASP A 255 -23.22 6.04 -4.20
CA ASP A 255 -21.83 6.51 -4.11
C ASP A 255 -20.86 5.41 -3.62
N GLY A 256 -21.33 4.50 -2.74
CA GLY A 256 -20.52 3.40 -2.20
C GLY A 256 -20.15 2.28 -3.20
N THR A 257 -20.86 2.17 -4.33
CA THR A 257 -20.57 1.13 -5.33
C THR A 257 -19.23 1.38 -6.03
N GLY A 258 -18.87 2.65 -6.25
CA GLY A 258 -17.58 3.02 -6.83
C GLY A 258 -16.41 2.69 -5.91
N PHE A 259 -16.61 2.80 -4.60
CA PHE A 259 -15.63 2.44 -3.56
C PHE A 259 -15.44 0.92 -3.49
N LEU A 260 -16.53 0.15 -3.50
CA LEU A 260 -16.48 -1.31 -3.47
C LEU A 260 -15.62 -1.88 -4.60
N PHE A 261 -15.83 -1.44 -5.85
CA PHE A 261 -15.04 -1.94 -6.98
C PHE A 261 -13.56 -1.53 -6.93
N SER A 262 -13.22 -0.35 -6.39
CA SER A 262 -11.82 0.00 -6.14
C SER A 262 -11.20 -0.84 -5.03
N THR A 263 -11.94 -1.12 -3.95
CA THR A 263 -11.48 -2.02 -2.88
C THR A 263 -11.24 -3.42 -3.40
N LEU A 264 -12.16 -3.97 -4.21
CA LEU A 264 -11.99 -5.29 -4.84
C LEU A 264 -10.76 -5.32 -5.75
N PHE A 265 -10.52 -4.27 -6.53
CA PHE A 265 -9.32 -4.19 -7.36
C PHE A 265 -8.04 -4.19 -6.52
N LEU A 266 -7.98 -3.36 -5.49
CA LEU A 266 -6.81 -3.21 -4.63
C LEU A 266 -6.51 -4.47 -3.82
N VAL A 267 -7.52 -5.01 -3.11
CA VAL A 267 -7.40 -6.23 -2.31
C VAL A 267 -7.11 -7.43 -3.21
N GLY A 268 -7.84 -7.57 -4.33
CA GLY A 268 -7.62 -8.63 -5.29
C GLY A 268 -6.20 -8.60 -5.85
N GLY A 269 -5.72 -7.43 -6.28
CA GLY A 269 -4.39 -7.26 -6.87
C GLY A 269 -3.31 -7.64 -5.87
N PHE A 270 -3.36 -7.05 -4.67
CA PHE A 270 -2.42 -7.33 -3.60
C PHE A 270 -2.42 -8.80 -3.19
N THR A 271 -3.60 -9.40 -2.97
CA THR A 271 -3.72 -10.82 -2.59
C THR A 271 -3.32 -11.78 -3.71
N SER A 272 -3.52 -11.42 -4.98
CA SER A 272 -3.04 -12.19 -6.13
C SER A 272 -1.53 -12.24 -6.14
N THR A 273 -0.88 -11.08 -5.95
CA THR A 273 0.58 -10.98 -5.89
C THR A 273 1.14 -11.81 -4.73
N THR A 274 0.57 -11.71 -3.54
CA THR A 274 1.05 -12.46 -2.37
C THR A 274 0.79 -13.96 -2.48
N ALA A 275 -0.35 -14.36 -3.05
CA ALA A 275 -0.64 -15.77 -3.36
C ALA A 275 0.29 -16.35 -4.45
N SER A 276 0.75 -15.53 -5.40
CA SER A 276 1.68 -15.95 -6.46
C SER A 276 3.04 -16.34 -5.89
N ILE A 277 3.56 -15.58 -4.91
CA ILE A 277 4.90 -15.80 -4.34
C ILE A 277 4.91 -16.73 -3.12
N PHE A 278 3.76 -17.00 -2.51
CA PHE A 278 3.66 -17.89 -1.34
C PHE A 278 4.32 -19.26 -1.59
N PRO A 279 5.06 -19.87 -0.63
CA PRO A 279 5.30 -19.46 0.75
C PRO A 279 6.47 -18.48 0.92
N VAL A 280 7.05 -18.00 -0.18
CA VAL A 280 8.12 -17.01 -0.17
C VAL A 280 7.53 -15.63 0.15
N VAL A 281 8.17 -14.92 1.07
CA VAL A 281 7.82 -13.55 1.46
C VAL A 281 8.84 -12.54 0.96
N LEU A 282 10.10 -12.97 0.76
CA LEU A 282 11.13 -12.16 0.12
C LEU A 282 12.04 -13.10 -0.70
N PRO A 283 11.87 -13.16 -2.03
CA PRO A 283 12.70 -13.97 -2.92
C PRO A 283 14.16 -13.50 -2.95
N SER A 284 15.08 -14.45 -3.00
CA SER A 284 16.49 -14.20 -3.26
C SER A 284 16.76 -14.26 -4.76
N THR A 285 17.54 -13.31 -5.29
CA THR A 285 17.97 -13.33 -6.70
C THR A 285 19.23 -14.19 -6.94
N ASN A 286 19.86 -14.68 -5.87
CA ASN A 286 21.08 -15.48 -5.95
C ASN A 286 20.86 -16.92 -5.45
N LYS A 287 21.82 -17.81 -5.77
CA LYS A 287 21.78 -19.22 -5.40
C LYS A 287 22.49 -19.55 -4.08
N VAL A 288 23.16 -18.57 -3.47
CA VAL A 288 23.99 -18.77 -2.27
C VAL A 288 23.12 -18.70 -1.03
N ASN A 289 22.31 -17.64 -0.93
CA ASN A 289 21.39 -17.42 0.18
C ASN A 289 19.96 -17.75 -0.26
N PRO A 290 19.26 -18.65 0.46
CA PRO A 290 17.90 -19.04 0.10
C PRO A 290 16.92 -17.88 0.31
N SER A 291 15.82 -17.91 -0.43
CA SER A 291 14.70 -16.97 -0.24
C SER A 291 14.12 -17.05 1.17
N LEU A 292 13.59 -15.92 1.65
CA LEU A 292 12.87 -15.88 2.92
C LEU A 292 11.45 -16.40 2.71
N THR A 293 11.08 -17.39 3.50
CA THR A 293 9.78 -18.05 3.51
C THR A 293 9.12 -17.84 4.87
N ILE A 294 7.80 -17.98 4.94
CA ILE A 294 7.09 -17.90 6.22
C ILE A 294 7.62 -18.89 7.27
N TYR A 295 8.27 -19.98 6.84
CA TYR A 295 8.77 -21.03 7.72
C TYR A 295 10.17 -20.74 8.27
N ASN A 296 11.02 -20.03 7.52
CA ASN A 296 12.39 -19.73 7.96
C ASN A 296 12.53 -18.34 8.61
N VAL A 297 11.53 -17.47 8.46
CA VAL A 297 11.51 -16.15 9.13
C VAL A 297 10.60 -16.08 10.34
N ALA A 298 9.77 -17.11 10.57
CA ALA A 298 8.84 -17.12 11.69
C ALA A 298 9.55 -17.23 13.05
N ASN A 299 8.95 -16.61 14.05
CA ASN A 299 9.36 -16.76 15.44
C ASN A 299 9.04 -18.17 15.97
N GLY A 300 9.61 -18.55 17.12
CA GLY A 300 9.38 -19.86 17.73
C GLY A 300 7.91 -20.11 18.07
N GLU A 301 7.48 -21.38 18.00
CA GLU A 301 6.07 -21.77 18.15
C GLU A 301 5.43 -21.25 19.45
N TYR A 302 6.17 -21.30 20.57
CA TYR A 302 5.70 -20.77 21.84
C TYR A 302 5.31 -19.29 21.72
N ALA A 303 6.22 -18.47 21.17
CA ALA A 303 5.97 -17.04 20.99
C ALA A 303 4.72 -16.84 20.16
N LEU A 304 4.63 -17.47 18.97
CA LEU A 304 3.48 -17.37 18.06
C LEU A 304 2.17 -17.80 18.70
N SER A 305 2.17 -18.85 19.53
CA SER A 305 0.97 -19.35 20.20
C SER A 305 0.42 -18.35 21.23
N VAL A 306 1.30 -17.70 22.00
CA VAL A 306 0.91 -16.70 23.00
C VAL A 306 0.25 -15.50 22.34
N GLY A 307 0.76 -15.05 21.19
CA GLY A 307 0.19 -13.89 20.51
C GLY A 307 -1.20 -14.13 19.95
N VAL A 308 -1.60 -15.37 19.66
CA VAL A 308 -2.97 -15.64 19.17
C VAL A 308 -4.01 -15.21 20.20
N TYR A 309 -3.73 -15.47 21.49
CA TYR A 309 -4.62 -15.06 22.59
C TYR A 309 -4.69 -13.53 22.72
N TRP A 310 -3.54 -12.85 22.68
CA TRP A 310 -3.49 -11.39 22.75
C TRP A 310 -4.10 -10.72 21.51
N PHE A 311 -3.90 -11.32 20.34
CA PHE A 311 -4.49 -10.85 19.09
C PHE A 311 -6.01 -10.95 19.12
N ALA A 312 -6.58 -12.01 19.69
CA ALA A 312 -8.02 -12.13 19.85
C ALA A 312 -8.61 -11.00 20.73
N ILE A 313 -7.92 -10.66 21.82
CA ILE A 313 -8.31 -9.53 22.69
C ILE A 313 -8.19 -8.20 21.93
N ALA A 314 -7.07 -7.96 21.26
CA ALA A 314 -6.85 -6.76 20.47
C ALA A 314 -7.90 -6.60 19.35
N LEU A 315 -8.22 -7.70 18.65
CA LEU A 315 -9.24 -7.72 17.60
C LEU A 315 -10.62 -7.37 18.16
N ALA A 316 -10.99 -7.89 19.34
CA ALA A 316 -12.25 -7.55 19.99
C ALA A 316 -12.34 -6.05 20.34
N LEU A 317 -11.24 -5.46 20.84
CA LEU A 317 -11.16 -4.03 21.14
C LEU A 317 -11.26 -3.17 19.87
N VAL A 318 -10.53 -3.55 18.82
CA VAL A 318 -10.56 -2.86 17.52
C VAL A 318 -11.95 -2.92 16.90
N ILE A 319 -12.63 -4.07 16.92
CA ILE A 319 -14.02 -4.19 16.45
C ILE A 319 -14.96 -3.30 17.28
N GLY A 320 -14.81 -3.30 18.61
CA GLY A 320 -15.58 -2.42 19.48
C GLY A 320 -15.40 -0.94 19.13
N TYR A 321 -14.15 -0.52 18.90
CA TYR A 321 -13.81 0.84 18.46
C TYR A 321 -14.46 1.19 17.12
N PHE A 322 -14.34 0.33 16.09
CA PHE A 322 -14.96 0.58 14.79
C PHE A 322 -16.50 0.66 14.85
N ILE A 323 -17.14 -0.15 15.70
CA ILE A 323 -18.59 -0.08 15.92
C ILE A 323 -18.98 1.29 16.50
N ILE A 324 -18.20 1.80 17.47
CA ILE A 324 -18.44 3.11 18.07
C ILE A 324 -18.19 4.21 17.05
N GLN A 325 -17.04 4.19 16.36
CA GLN A 325 -16.68 5.18 15.34
C GLN A 325 -17.74 5.23 14.24
N TYR A 326 -18.16 4.09 13.70
CA TYR A 326 -19.22 4.03 12.71
C TYR A 326 -20.55 4.61 13.21
N LYS A 327 -20.91 4.36 14.48
CA LYS A 327 -22.13 4.94 15.07
C LYS A 327 -22.05 6.45 15.24
N VAL A 328 -20.90 6.97 15.67
CA VAL A 328 -20.69 8.41 15.92
C VAL A 328 -20.67 9.20 14.61
N PHE A 329 -20.00 8.67 13.58
CA PHE A 329 -19.87 9.34 12.28
C PHE A 329 -20.92 8.91 11.25
N ASN A 330 -22.04 8.32 11.69
CA ASN A 330 -23.10 7.90 10.78
C ASN A 330 -23.91 9.12 10.30
N GLY A 331 -23.53 9.67 9.14
CA GLY A 331 -24.19 10.84 8.55
C GLY A 331 -23.35 11.47 7.44
N LYS A 332 -23.88 12.51 6.78
CA LYS A 332 -23.07 13.32 5.84
C LYS A 332 -22.34 14.39 6.64
N MET A 333 -21.02 14.49 6.47
CA MET A 333 -20.17 15.49 7.14
C MET A 333 -20.20 16.85 6.43
N ASP A 334 -21.37 17.29 5.98
CA ASP A 334 -21.49 18.51 5.18
C ASP A 334 -21.18 19.79 6.01
N ASP A 335 -21.24 19.72 7.35
CA ASP A 335 -21.13 20.87 8.27
C ASP A 335 -20.15 20.70 9.46
N VAL A 336 -19.26 19.70 9.47
CA VAL A 336 -18.30 19.51 10.59
C VAL A 336 -16.94 20.11 10.23
N GLY A 337 -16.50 21.10 11.02
CA GLY A 337 -15.18 21.72 10.88
C GLY A 337 -14.06 20.79 11.34
N TYR A 338 -12.96 20.71 10.59
CA TYR A 338 -11.74 20.02 11.02
C TYR A 338 -11.20 20.68 12.31
N GLY A 339 -11.09 19.90 13.38
CA GLY A 339 -10.61 20.38 14.69
C GLY A 339 -11.70 20.77 15.70
N GLU A 340 -12.99 20.68 15.36
CA GLU A 340 -14.10 20.81 16.32
C GLU A 340 -14.55 19.43 16.84
N HIS A 341 -13.62 18.65 17.38
CA HIS A 341 -13.87 17.35 18.00
C HIS A 341 -13.63 17.38 19.51
#